data_AF-A0A8T4T0H6-F1
#
_entry.id   AF-A0A8T4T0H6-F1
#
_cell.length_a   1.000
_cell.length_b   1.000
_cell.length_c   1.000
_cell.angle_alpha   90.00
_cell.angle_beta   90.00
_cell.angle_gamma   90.00
#
_symmetry.space_group_name_H-M   'P 1'
#
loop_
_entity.id
_entity.type
_entity.pdbx_description
1 polymer ?
#
loop_
_entity_poly.entity_id
_entity_poly.type
_entity_poly.pdbx_seq_one_letter_code
_entity_poly.pdbx_strand_id
1 'polypeptide(L)' 'MTKHKRPTQGIAIAALLLNILVFPGLGTIIGGRTTEGIYQIVLFIAGIALSFILVGIPIVIGVWIWALVSGIQLIKEAEA' A
#
# COMPACT_ATOMS: atom_id res chain seq x y z
N MET A 1 -4.61 22.73 -0.81
CA MET A 1 -4.63 21.99 0.47
C MET A 1 -6.02 21.38 0.65
N THR A 2 -6.25 20.17 0.16
CA THR A 2 -7.49 19.44 0.40
C THR A 2 -7.43 18.81 1.78
N LYS A 3 -8.42 19.11 2.62
CA LYS A 3 -8.52 18.64 4.00
C LYS A 3 -8.56 17.10 4.00
N HIS A 4 -7.52 16.44 4.50
CA HIS A 4 -7.48 14.99 4.63
C HIS A 4 -8.59 14.57 5.61
N LYS A 5 -9.70 14.02 5.09
CA LYS A 5 -10.71 13.41 5.93
C LYS A 5 -10.15 12.10 6.44
N ARG A 6 -10.21 11.88 7.75
CA ARG A 6 -9.82 10.60 8.34
C ARG A 6 -10.59 9.47 7.64
N PRO A 7 -9.93 8.38 7.24
CA PRO A 7 -10.61 7.25 6.65
C PRO A 7 -11.60 6.68 7.68
N THR A 8 -12.77 6.24 7.22
CA THR A 8 -13.67 5.46 8.08
C THR A 8 -13.05 4.09 8.34
N GLN A 9 -13.39 3.45 9.46
CA GLN A 9 -12.86 2.13 9.81
C GLN A 9 -13.09 1.10 8.68
N GLY A 10 -14.26 1.13 8.04
CA GLY A 10 -14.56 0.26 6.90
C GLY A 10 -13.63 0.51 5.69
N ILE A 11 -13.33 1.76 5.36
CA ILE A 11 -12.39 2.12 4.29
C ILE A 11 -10.97 1.67 4.64
N ALA A 12 -10.55 1.85 5.90
CA ALA A 12 -9.23 1.43 6.34
C ALA A 12 -9.03 -0.09 6.29
N ILE A 13 -10.03 -0.87 6.69
CA ILE A 13 -10.00 -2.33 6.57
C ILE A 13 -9.99 -2.74 5.10
N ALA A 14 -10.84 -2.14 4.27
CA ALA A 14 -10.87 -2.42 2.83
C ALA A 14 -9.51 -2.09 2.17
N ALA A 15 -8.88 -0.98 2.55
CA ALA A 15 -7.55 -0.58 2.09
C ALA A 15 -6.50 -1.64 2.48
N LEU A 16 -6.48 -2.11 3.73
CA LEU A 16 -5.57 -3.18 4.14
C LEU A 16 -5.78 -4.44 3.31
N LEU A 17 -7.02 -4.90 3.14
CA LEU A 17 -7.34 -6.10 2.37
C LEU A 17 -6.92 -5.98 0.90
N LEU A 18 -7.11 -4.82 0.29
CA LEU A 18 -6.67 -4.58 -1.09
C LEU A 18 -5.16 -4.65 -1.26
N ASN A 19 -4.40 -4.11 -0.30
CA ASN A 19 -2.93 -4.20 -0.31
C ASN A 19 -2.42 -5.65 -0.17
N ILE A 20 -3.13 -6.49 0.58
CA ILE A 20 -2.71 -7.88 0.85
C ILE A 20 -3.15 -8.83 -0.26
N LEU A 21 -4.43 -8.78 -0.62
CA LEU A 21 -5.09 -9.81 -1.44
C LEU A 21 -5.05 -9.50 -2.93
N VAL A 22 -5.00 -8.21 -3.30
CA VAL A 22 -5.14 -7.79 -4.69
C VAL A 22 -3.82 -7.28 -5.22
N PHE A 23 -3.32 -6.16 -4.68
CA PHE A 23 -2.09 -5.56 -5.17
C PHE A 23 -1.55 -4.52 -4.18
N PRO A 24 -0.26 -4.56 -3.81
CA PRO A 24 0.33 -3.58 -2.90
C PRO A 24 0.31 -2.18 -3.52
N GLY A 25 -0.27 -1.23 -2.80
CA GLY A 25 -0.42 0.16 -3.20
C GLY A 25 -1.83 0.58 -3.60
N LEU A 26 -2.70 -0.35 -4.04
CA LEU A 26 -4.10 -0.02 -4.35
C LEU A 26 -4.87 0.43 -3.12
N GLY A 27 -4.73 -0.32 -2.02
CA GLY A 27 -5.34 0.01 -0.75
C GLY A 27 -4.84 1.34 -0.20
N THR A 28 -3.54 1.60 -0.33
CA THR A 28 -2.90 2.86 0.09
C THR A 28 -3.47 4.08 -0.66
N ILE A 29 -3.74 3.95 -1.97
CA ILE A 29 -4.39 5.01 -2.76
C ILE A 29 -5.83 5.24 -2.29
N ILE A 30 -6.60 4.17 -2.07
CA ILE A 30 -8.00 4.25 -1.61
C ILE A 30 -8.10 4.83 -0.20
N GLY A 31 -7.12 4.55 0.66
CA GLY A 31 -6.96 5.17 1.97
C GLY A 31 -6.58 6.66 1.94
N GLY A 32 -6.43 7.25 0.75
CA GLY A 32 -6.13 8.67 0.57
C GLY A 32 -4.63 9.00 0.45
N ARG A 33 -3.74 8.02 0.64
CA ARG A 33 -2.28 8.19 0.56
C ARG A 33 -1.76 7.94 -0.86
N THR A 34 -2.30 8.68 -1.82
CA THR A 34 -2.10 8.43 -3.26
C THR A 34 -0.62 8.38 -3.68
N THR A 35 0.20 9.32 -3.21
CA THR A 35 1.63 9.34 -3.55
C THR A 35 2.36 8.10 -3.07
N GLU A 36 2.10 7.67 -1.82
CA GLU A 36 2.69 6.46 -1.23
C GLU A 36 2.28 5.21 -2.03
N GLY A 37 0.99 5.09 -2.35
CA GLY A 37 0.49 3.96 -3.11
C GLY A 37 0.98 3.91 -4.57
N ILE A 38 1.21 5.07 -5.22
CA ILE A 38 1.84 5.12 -6.55
C ILE A 38 3.27 4.56 -6.48
N TYR A 39 4.07 4.97 -5.49
CA TYR A 39 5.42 4.43 -5.33
C TYR A 39 5.42 2.92 -5.07
N GLN A 40 4.49 2.43 -4.24
CA GLN A 40 4.32 0.99 -4.00
C GLN A 40 4.01 0.23 -5.29
N ILE A 41 3.06 0.70 -6.11
CA ILE A 41 2.72 0.06 -7.38
C ILE A 41 3.91 0.06 -8.34
N VAL A 42 4.57 1.20 -8.52
CA VAL A 42 5.70 1.34 -9.44
C VAL A 42 6.86 0.44 -9.01
N LEU A 43 7.23 0.45 -7.73
CA LEU A 43 8.31 -0.39 -7.20
C LEU A 43 7.96 -1.87 -7.24
N PHE A 44 6.70 -2.24 -7.03
CA PHE A 44 6.27 -3.63 -7.14
C PHE A 44 6.38 -4.15 -8.57
N ILE A 45 5.89 -3.39 -9.56
CA ILE A 45 6.00 -3.74 -10.98
C ILE A 45 7.48 -3.80 -11.42
N ALA A 46 8.27 -2.79 -11.04
CA ALA A 46 9.71 -2.78 -11.32
C ALA A 46 10.43 -3.95 -10.62
N GLY A 47 10.04 -4.27 -9.39
CA GLY A 47 10.55 -5.41 -8.63
C GLY A 47 10.23 -6.75 -9.29
N ILE A 48 9.02 -6.93 -9.83
CA ILE A 48 8.68 -8.12 -10.62
C ILE A 48 9.60 -8.24 -11.84
N ALA A 49 9.78 -7.14 -12.59
CA ALA A 49 10.67 -7.13 -13.75
C ALA A 49 12.14 -7.42 -13.37
N LEU A 50 12.61 -6.91 -12.23
CA LEU A 50 13.97 -7.20 -11.73
C LEU A 50 14.09 -8.60 -11.10
N SER A 51 12.98 -9.30 -10.84
CA SER A 51 13.02 -10.65 -10.27
C SER A 51 13.57 -11.69 -11.25
N PHE A 52 13.54 -11.40 -12.56
CA PHE A 52 14.21 -12.23 -13.58
C PHE A 52 15.73 -12.35 -13.37
N ILE A 53 16.34 -11.42 -12.64
CA ILE A 53 17.76 -11.46 -12.24
C ILE A 53 17.93 -11.61 -10.72
N LEU A 54 16.91 -12.14 -10.02
CA LEU A 54 16.84 -12.38 -8.56
C LEU A 54 16.89 -11.15 -7.65
N VAL A 55 17.42 -10.01 -8.11
CA VAL A 55 17.49 -8.75 -7.35
C VAL A 55 16.11 -8.17 -7.03
N GLY A 56 15.11 -8.45 -7.87
CA GLY A 56 13.75 -7.97 -7.67
C GLY A 56 13.00 -8.63 -6.51
N ILE A 57 13.38 -9.84 -6.09
CA ILE A 57 12.66 -10.59 -5.06
C ILE A 57 12.68 -9.84 -3.70
N PRO A 58 13.84 -9.37 -3.19
CA PRO A 58 13.87 -8.51 -2.02
C PRO A 58 13.02 -7.23 -2.15
N ILE A 59 12.98 -6.62 -3.34
CA ILE A 59 12.20 -5.39 -3.59
C ILE A 59 10.71 -5.70 -3.46
N VAL A 60 10.24 -6.76 -4.11
CA VAL A 60 8.84 -7.20 -4.08
C VAL A 60 8.39 -7.46 -2.63
N ILE A 61 9.19 -8.20 -1.86
CA ILE A 61 8.90 -8.49 -0.44
C ILE A 61 8.87 -7.20 0.38
N GLY A 62 9.85 -6.32 0.22
CA GLY A 62 9.92 -5.05 0.94
C GLY A 62 8.72 -4.15 0.68
N VAL A 63 8.29 -4.05 -0.58
CA VAL A 63 7.10 -3.28 -0.97
C VAL A 63 5.83 -3.91 -0.39
N TRP A 64 5.72 -5.24 -0.35
CA TRP A 64 4.57 -5.91 0.24
C TRP A 64 4.44 -5.65 1.74
N ILE A 65 5.56 -5.74 2.47
CA ILE A 65 5.62 -5.41 3.90
C ILE A 65 5.30 -3.92 4.11
N TRP A 66 5.79 -3.04 3.25
CA TRP A 66 5.46 -1.63 3.33
C TRP A 66 3.95 -1.39 3.14
N ALA A 67 3.33 -2.00 2.14
CA ALA A 67 1.89 -1.87 1.89
C ALA A 67 1.03 -2.41 3.06
N LEU A 68 1.49 -3.46 3.74
CA LEU A 68 0.89 -3.96 4.98
C LEU A 68 0.94 -2.89 6.09
N VAL A 69 2.12 -2.30 6.31
CA VAL A 69 2.31 -1.25 7.33
C VAL A 69 1.43 -0.04 7.03
N SER A 70 1.34 0.40 5.77
CA SER A 70 0.47 1.52 5.37
C SER A 70 -1.01 1.23 5.68
N GLY A 71 -1.48 0.00 5.43
CA GLY A 71 -2.84 -0.42 5.76
C GLY A 71 -3.11 -0.42 7.28
N ILE A 72 -2.15 -0.90 8.09
CA ILE A 72 -2.26 -0.88 9.55
C ILE A 72 -2.29 0.56 10.09
N GLN A 73 -1.49 1.46 9.52
CA GLN A 73 -1.51 2.87 9.89
C GLN A 73 -2.85 3.53 9.59
N LEU A 74 -3.48 3.23 8.44
CA LEU A 74 -4.81 3.71 8.10
C LEU A 74 -5.87 3.24 9.11
N ILE A 75 -5.79 2.00 9.60
CA ILE A 75 -6.70 1.49 10.63
C ILE A 75 -6.53 2.26 11.94
N LYS A 76 -5.28 2.45 12.39
CA LYS A 76 -4.99 3.24 13.60
C LYS A 76 -5.48 4.68 13.50
N GLU A 77 -5.39 5.30 12.32
CA GLU A 77 -5.91 6.65 12.06
C GLU A 77 -7.43 6.73 12.06
N ALA A 78 -8.12 5.63 11.71
CA ALA A 78 -9.57 5.54 11.74
C ALA A 78 -10.13 5.32 13.15
N GLU A 79 -9.33 4.75 14.07
CA GLU A 79 -9.68 4.54 15.48
C GLU A 79 -9.47 5.80 16.35
N ALA A 80 -8.60 6.72 15.93
CA ALA A 80 -8.26 7.96 16.64
C ALA A 80 -9.17 9.15 16.28
#